data_AF-A0A1F3STW0-F1
#
_entry.id   AF-A0A1F3STW0-F1
#
_cell.length_a   1.000
_cell.length_b   1.000
_cell.length_c   1.000
_cell.angle_alpha   90.00
_cell.angle_beta   90.00
_cell.angle_gamma   90.00
#
_symmetry.space_group_name_H-M   'P 1'
#
loop_
_entity.id
_entity.type
_entity.pdbx_description
1 polymer ?
#
loop_
_entity_poly.entity_id
_entity_poly.type
_entity_poly.pdbx_seq_one_letter_code
_entity_poly.pdbx_strand_id
1 'polypeptide(L)'
;MTEWFKTLSKTMLVTIVLTAGVLFIVLSDPPRTVCDSQIELFSEKTKGFLTITKMKYIERTKSRFNMLMDTCKTTNTVGGCYELFYSLKQMLKDVGTVSPACYSKLSGNSGFSEAIWKSLELMAQLAWGDKPPQATGLKVGWFDHADLNLMCELKSVAINIFTQSKWDSFVDGFFKSLPGVTELSREDAWQRMLFSVSCTGY
;
A
#
# COMPACT_ATOMS: atom_id res chain seq x y z
N MET A 1 39.47 -28.60 -22.19
CA MET A 1 38.02 -28.53 -22.45
C MET A 1 37.66 -28.77 -23.92
N THR A 2 38.48 -28.38 -24.90
CA THR A 2 38.17 -28.52 -26.33
C THR A 2 38.18 -29.96 -26.86
N GLU A 3 38.98 -30.85 -26.27
CA GLU A 3 39.04 -32.27 -26.68
C GLU A 3 37.77 -33.07 -26.32
N TRP A 4 37.06 -32.68 -25.25
CA TRP A 4 35.82 -33.34 -24.81
C TRP A 4 34.64 -33.06 -25.74
N PHE A 5 34.59 -31.86 -26.35
CA PHE A 5 33.52 -31.53 -27.31
C PHE A 5 33.64 -32.31 -28.63
N LYS A 6 34.83 -32.83 -28.97
CA LYS A 6 35.06 -33.59 -30.20
C LYS A 6 34.59 -35.04 -30.11
N THR A 7 34.39 -35.58 -28.91
CA THR A 7 33.93 -36.97 -28.71
C THR A 7 32.41 -37.11 -28.65
N LEU A 8 31.68 -35.99 -28.61
CA LEU A 8 30.21 -35.99 -28.61
C LEU A 8 29.66 -36.25 -30.02
N SER A 9 28.64 -37.11 -30.12
CA SER A 9 27.93 -37.33 -31.39
C SER A 9 27.24 -36.02 -31.82
N LYS A 10 27.13 -35.80 -33.14
CA LYS A 10 26.46 -34.60 -33.69
C LYS A 10 25.06 -34.42 -33.10
N THR A 11 24.34 -35.52 -32.90
CA THR A 11 23.01 -35.53 -32.27
C THR A 11 23.06 -35.03 -30.83
N MET A 12 24.06 -35.45 -30.04
CA MET A 12 24.20 -35.03 -28.65
C MET A 12 24.55 -33.53 -28.53
N LEU A 13 25.38 -33.01 -29.45
CA LEU A 13 25.71 -31.59 -29.48
C LEU A 13 24.48 -30.72 -29.77
N VAL A 14 23.63 -31.12 -30.73
CA VAL A 14 22.37 -30.44 -31.02
C VAL A 14 21.44 -30.47 -29.81
N THR A 15 21.28 -31.62 -29.14
CA THR A 15 20.44 -31.74 -27.94
C THR A 15 20.93 -30.84 -26.81
N ILE A 16 22.24 -30.76 -26.58
CA ILE A 16 22.84 -29.87 -25.56
C ILE A 16 22.53 -28.41 -25.89
N VAL A 17 22.73 -27.98 -27.14
CA VAL A 17 22.46 -26.59 -27.55
C VAL A 17 20.99 -26.24 -27.42
N LEU A 18 20.08 -27.14 -27.83
CA LEU A 18 18.63 -26.94 -27.68
C LEU A 18 18.22 -26.88 -26.20
N THR A 19 18.74 -27.80 -25.39
CA THR A 19 18.43 -27.84 -23.95
C THR A 19 18.95 -26.58 -23.24
N ALA A 20 20.19 -26.18 -23.54
CA ALA A 20 20.78 -24.95 -23.01
C ALA A 20 20.00 -23.70 -23.47
N GLY A 21 19.52 -23.66 -24.72
CA GLY A 21 18.69 -22.59 -25.24
C GLY A 21 17.34 -22.48 -24.53
N VAL A 22 16.62 -23.60 -24.35
CA VAL A 22 15.35 -23.62 -23.61
C VAL A 22 15.56 -23.21 -22.16
N LEU A 23 16.60 -23.73 -21.52
CA LEU A 23 16.91 -23.42 -20.12
C LEU A 23 17.33 -21.95 -19.95
N PHE A 24 18.07 -21.39 -20.91
CA PHE A 24 18.38 -19.96 -20.95
C PHE A 24 17.13 -19.10 -21.07
N ILE A 25 16.17 -19.47 -21.94
CA ILE A 25 14.91 -18.73 -22.09
C ILE A 25 14.09 -18.79 -20.79
N VAL A 26 13.93 -19.96 -20.18
CA VAL A 26 13.15 -20.13 -18.93
C VAL A 26 13.78 -19.36 -17.76
N LEU A 27 15.11 -19.30 -17.70
CA LEU A 27 15.81 -18.52 -16.68
C LEU A 27 15.79 -17.01 -16.97
N SER A 28 15.77 -16.60 -18.24
CA SER A 28 15.76 -15.18 -18.62
C SER A 28 14.37 -14.56 -18.50
N ASP A 29 13.33 -15.30 -18.90
CA ASP A 29 11.92 -14.89 -18.87
C ASP A 29 11.10 -15.99 -18.18
N PRO A 30 11.10 -16.04 -16.83
CA PRO A 30 10.29 -17.02 -16.12
C PRO A 30 8.81 -16.85 -16.50
N PRO A 31 8.05 -17.96 -16.62
CA PRO A 31 6.65 -17.89 -17.01
C PRO A 31 5.88 -17.01 -16.02
N ARG A 32 5.08 -16.08 -16.55
CA ARG A 32 4.24 -15.20 -15.72
C ARG A 32 3.34 -16.06 -14.83
N THR A 33 3.38 -15.80 -13.54
CA THR A 33 2.50 -16.45 -12.57
C THR A 33 1.13 -15.78 -12.56
N VAL A 34 0.12 -16.43 -11.97
CA VAL A 34 -1.19 -15.81 -11.75
C VAL A 34 -1.07 -14.49 -10.98
N CYS A 35 -0.11 -14.41 -10.05
CA CYS A 35 0.15 -13.18 -9.31
C CYS A 35 0.76 -12.08 -10.17
N ASP A 36 1.58 -12.41 -11.19
CA ASP A 36 2.05 -11.39 -12.15
C ASP A 36 0.87 -10.71 -12.84
N SER A 37 -0.07 -11.49 -13.36
CA SER A 37 -1.24 -10.96 -14.04
C SER A 37 -2.15 -10.17 -13.12
N GLN A 38 -2.38 -10.62 -11.88
CA GLN A 38 -3.21 -9.87 -10.93
C GLN A 38 -2.58 -8.53 -10.52
N ILE A 39 -1.26 -8.52 -10.29
CA ILE A 39 -0.54 -7.29 -9.91
C ILE A 39 -0.44 -6.32 -11.10
N GLU A 40 -0.29 -6.84 -12.32
CA GLU A 40 -0.34 -6.03 -13.54
C GLU A 40 -1.71 -5.38 -13.72
N LEU A 41 -2.80 -6.15 -13.55
CA LEU A 41 -4.16 -5.62 -13.60
C LEU A 41 -4.41 -4.55 -12.52
N PHE A 42 -3.97 -4.80 -11.28
CA PHE A 42 -4.03 -3.81 -10.21
C PHE A 42 -3.23 -2.54 -10.56
N SER A 43 -2.02 -2.69 -11.09
CA SER A 43 -1.14 -1.57 -11.43
C SER A 43 -1.70 -0.74 -12.59
N GLU A 44 -2.33 -1.38 -13.59
CA GLU A 44 -3.00 -0.67 -14.68
C GLU A 44 -4.25 0.07 -14.20
N LYS A 45 -5.04 -0.50 -13.29
CA LYS A 45 -6.22 0.19 -12.72
C LYS A 45 -5.87 1.36 -11.81
N THR A 46 -4.76 1.25 -11.07
CA THR A 46 -4.28 2.29 -10.15
C THR A 46 -3.30 3.28 -10.81
N LYS A 47 -3.08 3.14 -12.12
CA LYS A 47 -2.21 3.98 -12.92
C LYS A 47 -2.67 5.43 -12.86
N GLY A 48 -1.72 6.35 -12.65
CA GLY A 48 -2.01 7.77 -12.47
C GLY A 48 -2.47 8.14 -11.05
N PHE A 49 -3.07 7.21 -10.30
CA PHE A 49 -3.34 7.40 -8.87
C PHE A 49 -2.07 7.17 -8.05
N LEU A 50 -1.51 5.95 -8.11
CA LEU A 50 -0.31 5.58 -7.35
C LEU A 50 0.98 5.92 -8.10
N THR A 51 0.98 5.76 -9.42
CA THR A 51 2.17 5.96 -10.26
C THR A 51 2.10 7.26 -11.05
N ILE A 52 3.26 7.88 -11.25
CA ILE A 52 3.39 9.05 -12.12
C ILE A 52 3.22 8.58 -13.57
N THR A 53 2.16 9.05 -14.23
CA THR A 53 1.99 8.83 -15.67
C THR A 53 2.75 9.92 -16.42
N LYS A 54 3.81 9.53 -17.14
CA LYS A 54 4.51 10.44 -18.06
C LYS A 54 3.59 10.71 -19.26
N MET A 55 3.04 11.92 -19.35
CA MET A 55 2.35 12.36 -20.57
C MET A 55 3.35 13.05 -21.48
N LYS A 56 3.24 12.82 -22.80
CA LYS A 56 4.17 13.33 -23.83
C LYS A 56 4.43 14.85 -23.78
N TYR A 57 3.52 15.62 -23.16
CA TYR A 57 3.57 17.08 -23.11
C TYR A 57 3.52 17.66 -21.68
N ILE A 58 3.37 16.83 -20.64
CA ILE A 58 3.27 17.28 -19.25
C ILE A 58 4.07 16.32 -18.37
N GLU A 59 5.22 16.79 -17.89
CA GLU A 59 5.97 16.10 -16.85
C GLU A 59 5.29 16.34 -15.50
N ARG A 60 4.46 15.39 -15.08
CA ARG A 60 3.99 15.37 -13.68
C ARG A 60 5.13 14.92 -12.79
N THR A 61 5.42 15.71 -11.76
CA THR A 61 6.43 15.38 -10.75
C THR A 61 5.87 14.56 -9.58
N LYS A 62 4.54 14.53 -9.43
CA LYS A 62 3.83 13.84 -8.34
C LYS A 62 2.69 12.96 -8.89
N SER A 63 2.42 11.85 -8.20
CA SER A 63 1.23 11.02 -8.44
C SER A 63 -0.04 11.74 -7.97
N ARG A 64 -1.22 11.33 -8.46
CA ARG A 64 -2.49 11.93 -7.99
C ARG A 64 -2.71 11.69 -6.49
N PHE A 65 -2.28 10.53 -5.98
CA PHE A 65 -2.27 10.28 -4.54
C PHE A 65 -1.52 11.36 -3.76
N ASN A 66 -0.27 11.65 -4.14
CA ASN A 66 0.53 12.67 -3.44
C ASN A 66 -0.06 14.07 -3.57
N MET A 67 -0.63 14.42 -4.73
CA MET A 67 -1.32 15.71 -4.89
C MET A 67 -2.55 15.81 -3.96
N LEU A 68 -3.39 14.77 -3.92
CA LEU A 68 -4.58 14.75 -3.07
C LEU A 68 -4.23 14.71 -1.56
N MET A 69 -3.14 14.03 -1.21
CA MET A 69 -2.57 14.03 0.14
C MET A 69 -2.14 15.45 0.56
N ASP A 70 -1.40 16.15 -0.30
CA ASP A 70 -0.96 17.53 -0.03
C ASP A 70 -2.17 18.48 0.08
N THR A 71 -3.18 18.32 -0.77
CA THR A 71 -4.43 19.11 -0.71
C THR A 71 -5.18 18.86 0.60
N CYS A 72 -5.36 17.60 1.00
CA CYS A 72 -6.04 17.25 2.25
C CYS A 72 -5.32 17.83 3.47
N LYS A 73 -3.98 17.81 3.50
CA LYS A 73 -3.18 18.39 4.59
C LYS A 73 -3.26 19.92 4.68
N THR A 74 -3.40 20.59 3.54
CA THR A 74 -3.40 22.07 3.49
C THR A 74 -4.81 22.66 3.60
N THR A 75 -5.85 21.87 3.36
CA THR A 75 -7.23 22.33 3.35
C THR A 75 -7.89 22.12 4.71
N ASN A 76 -8.25 23.21 5.39
CA ASN A 76 -8.95 23.17 6.68
C ASN A 76 -10.48 23.30 6.53
N THR A 77 -11.06 22.61 5.55
CA THR A 77 -12.51 22.62 5.33
C THR A 77 -13.09 21.24 5.47
N VAL A 78 -14.36 21.19 5.89
CA VAL A 78 -15.15 19.95 5.85
C VAL A 78 -15.18 19.46 4.40
N GLY A 79 -14.69 18.25 4.17
CA GLY A 79 -14.59 17.65 2.83
C GLY A 79 -13.28 17.93 2.08
N GLY A 80 -12.29 18.63 2.65
CA GLY A 80 -10.98 18.84 2.01
C GLY A 80 -10.24 17.55 1.63
N CYS A 81 -10.57 16.45 2.31
CA CYS A 81 -10.00 15.11 2.07
C CYS A 81 -10.91 14.18 1.28
N TYR A 82 -12.10 14.64 0.85
CA TYR A 82 -13.12 13.81 0.20
C TYR A 82 -12.57 13.09 -1.05
N GLU A 83 -11.91 13.81 -1.94
CA GLU A 83 -11.35 13.25 -3.18
C GLU A 83 -10.26 12.19 -2.91
N LEU A 84 -9.46 12.40 -1.85
CA LEU A 84 -8.45 11.43 -1.42
C LEU A 84 -9.13 10.15 -0.91
N PHE A 85 -10.10 10.28 0.00
CA PHE A 85 -10.80 9.16 0.60
C PHE A 85 -11.61 8.37 -0.42
N TYR A 86 -12.27 9.06 -1.36
CA TYR A 86 -12.93 8.43 -2.50
C TYR A 86 -11.95 7.60 -3.35
N SER A 87 -10.79 8.18 -3.69
CA SER A 87 -9.78 7.48 -4.50
C SER A 87 -9.16 6.29 -3.76
N LEU A 88 -8.95 6.39 -2.45
CA LEU A 88 -8.48 5.29 -1.60
C LEU A 88 -9.49 4.16 -1.55
N LYS A 89 -10.78 4.47 -1.36
CA LYS A 89 -11.85 3.47 -1.39
C LYS A 89 -11.86 2.71 -2.72
N GLN A 90 -11.68 3.42 -3.84
CA GLN A 90 -11.61 2.77 -5.15
C GLN A 90 -10.37 1.88 -5.30
N MET A 91 -9.21 2.33 -4.81
CA MET A 91 -8.00 1.52 -4.74
C MET A 91 -8.22 0.25 -3.90
N LEU A 92 -8.88 0.34 -2.74
CA LEU A 92 -9.15 -0.82 -1.89
C LEU A 92 -10.10 -1.83 -2.53
N LYS A 93 -11.10 -1.38 -3.30
CA LYS A 93 -11.91 -2.28 -4.13
C LYS A 93 -11.06 -3.07 -5.12
N ASP A 94 -10.07 -2.42 -5.73
CA ASP A 94 -9.15 -3.10 -6.65
C ASP A 94 -8.19 -4.05 -5.92
N VAL A 95 -7.74 -3.72 -4.71
CA VAL A 95 -7.01 -4.66 -3.83
C VAL A 95 -7.85 -5.90 -3.53
N GLY A 96 -9.15 -5.74 -3.28
CA GLY A 96 -10.07 -6.85 -3.04
C GLY A 96 -10.21 -7.84 -4.21
N THR A 97 -9.74 -7.48 -5.41
CA THR A 97 -9.67 -8.39 -6.56
C THR A 97 -8.39 -9.23 -6.62
N VAL A 98 -7.39 -8.90 -5.80
CA VAL A 98 -6.12 -9.63 -5.71
C VAL A 98 -6.27 -10.78 -4.73
N SER A 99 -5.85 -11.98 -5.13
CA SER A 99 -5.88 -13.16 -4.26
C SER A 99 -4.94 -13.00 -3.07
N PRO A 100 -5.30 -13.47 -1.87
CA PRO A 100 -4.42 -13.45 -0.70
C PRO A 100 -3.04 -14.10 -0.94
N ALA A 101 -2.96 -15.10 -1.82
CA ALA A 101 -1.69 -15.73 -2.21
C ALA A 101 -0.70 -14.76 -2.89
N CYS A 102 -1.20 -13.65 -3.44
CA CYS A 102 -0.44 -12.64 -4.15
C CYS A 102 -0.12 -11.40 -3.31
N TYR A 103 -0.54 -11.35 -2.03
CA TYR A 103 -0.32 -10.21 -1.14
C TYR A 103 1.16 -9.90 -0.92
N SER A 104 2.03 -10.91 -0.88
CA SER A 104 3.48 -10.70 -0.77
C SER A 104 4.01 -9.84 -1.92
N LYS A 105 3.57 -10.11 -3.16
CA LYS A 105 3.95 -9.35 -4.35
C LYS A 105 3.31 -7.97 -4.37
N LEU A 106 2.06 -7.85 -3.95
CA LEU A 106 1.36 -6.56 -3.81
C LEU A 106 2.05 -5.64 -2.79
N SER A 107 2.46 -6.18 -1.64
CA SER A 107 3.18 -5.45 -0.59
C SER A 107 4.55 -4.92 -1.06
N GLY A 108 5.13 -5.55 -2.09
CA GLY A 108 6.36 -5.10 -2.75
C GLY A 108 6.18 -3.87 -3.64
N ASN A 109 4.94 -3.49 -3.97
CA ASN A 109 4.66 -2.25 -4.69
C ASN A 109 4.77 -1.05 -3.74
N SER A 110 5.85 -0.28 -3.87
CA SER A 110 6.14 0.85 -2.97
C SER A 110 5.05 1.92 -2.98
N GLY A 111 4.47 2.24 -4.16
CA GLY A 111 3.41 3.24 -4.27
C GLY A 111 2.13 2.81 -3.53
N PHE A 112 1.77 1.53 -3.61
CA PHE A 112 0.65 0.98 -2.85
C PHE A 112 0.91 1.00 -1.34
N SER A 113 2.07 0.48 -0.92
CA SER A 113 2.45 0.42 0.49
C SER A 113 2.52 1.81 1.12
N GLU A 114 3.14 2.76 0.43
CA GLU A 114 3.17 4.17 0.83
C GLU A 114 1.76 4.74 0.96
N ALA A 115 0.87 4.46 0.01
CA ALA A 115 -0.49 4.96 0.05
C ALA A 115 -1.28 4.45 1.25
N ILE A 116 -1.15 3.17 1.60
CA ILE A 116 -1.80 2.60 2.79
C ILE A 116 -1.30 3.31 4.07
N TRP A 117 0.01 3.31 4.29
CA TRP A 117 0.59 3.84 5.53
C TRP A 117 0.37 5.34 5.70
N LYS A 118 0.59 6.13 4.66
CA LYS A 118 0.37 7.59 4.72
C LYS A 118 -1.10 7.96 4.89
N SER A 119 -2.02 7.17 4.36
CA SER A 119 -3.46 7.42 4.55
C SER A 119 -3.89 7.13 5.98
N LEU A 120 -3.43 6.02 6.56
CA LEU A 120 -3.68 5.71 7.97
C LEU A 120 -3.08 6.77 8.89
N GLU A 121 -1.84 7.19 8.62
CA GLU A 121 -1.16 8.28 9.33
C GLU A 121 -1.97 9.58 9.27
N LEU A 122 -2.37 10.00 8.06
CA LEU A 122 -3.14 11.21 7.84
C LEU A 122 -4.48 11.17 8.59
N MET A 123 -5.25 10.08 8.47
CA MET A 123 -6.54 9.98 9.16
C MET A 123 -6.37 10.03 10.68
N ALA A 124 -5.34 9.39 11.22
CA ALA A 124 -5.05 9.48 12.65
C ALA A 124 -4.56 10.87 13.08
N GLN A 125 -3.78 11.58 12.25
CA GLN A 125 -3.37 12.97 12.49
C GLN A 125 -4.58 13.92 12.49
N LEU A 126 -5.49 13.77 11.52
CA LEU A 126 -6.72 14.56 11.45
C LEU A 126 -7.63 14.31 12.68
N ALA A 127 -7.75 13.04 13.12
CA ALA A 127 -8.46 12.68 14.35
C ALA A 127 -7.85 13.32 15.59
N TRP A 128 -6.52 13.41 15.62
CA TRP A 128 -5.76 13.91 16.76
C TRP A 128 -5.76 15.43 16.83
N GLY A 129 -5.52 16.11 15.70
CA GLY A 129 -5.36 17.56 15.63
C GLY A 129 -4.04 18.06 16.26
N ASP A 130 -4.00 19.35 16.60
CA ASP A 130 -2.81 19.97 17.18
C ASP A 130 -2.54 19.55 18.64
N LYS A 131 -3.56 19.04 19.32
CA LYS A 131 -3.51 18.60 20.72
C LYS A 131 -4.37 17.36 20.90
N PRO A 132 -4.03 16.45 21.83
CA PRO A 132 -4.82 15.24 22.05
C PRO A 132 -6.31 15.56 22.27
N PRO A 133 -7.25 14.86 21.62
CA PRO A 133 -8.68 15.08 21.78
C PRO A 133 -9.07 15.02 23.26
N GLN A 134 -9.79 16.03 23.77
CA GLN A 134 -10.11 16.14 25.21
C GLN A 134 -10.94 14.97 25.72
N ALA A 135 -11.82 14.43 24.87
CA ALA A 135 -12.66 13.28 25.17
C ALA A 135 -12.49 12.19 24.10
N THR A 136 -12.57 10.94 24.53
CA THR A 136 -12.45 9.74 23.67
C THR A 136 -13.40 9.75 22.48
N GLY A 137 -14.61 10.32 22.63
CA GLY A 137 -15.60 10.40 21.56
C GLY A 137 -15.28 11.44 20.47
N LEU A 138 -14.41 12.42 20.75
CA LEU A 138 -14.12 13.50 19.79
C LEU A 138 -13.18 13.06 18.66
N LYS A 139 -12.43 11.95 18.85
CA LYS A 139 -11.51 11.41 17.84
C LYS A 139 -12.19 10.97 16.54
N VAL A 140 -13.49 10.65 16.60
CA VAL A 140 -14.29 10.29 15.42
C VAL A 140 -15.11 11.46 14.88
N GLY A 141 -15.17 12.59 15.59
CA GLY A 141 -16.04 13.72 15.21
C GLY A 141 -15.66 14.41 13.90
N TRP A 142 -14.45 14.16 13.39
CA TRP A 142 -13.96 14.65 12.10
C TRP A 142 -14.33 13.75 10.92
N PHE A 143 -14.85 12.55 11.18
CA PHE A 143 -15.10 11.53 10.19
C PHE A 143 -16.58 11.19 10.16
N ASP A 144 -17.13 11.02 8.97
CA ASP A 144 -18.43 10.39 8.82
C ASP A 144 -18.31 8.86 8.90
N HIS A 145 -19.44 8.16 8.82
CA HIS A 145 -19.45 6.70 8.88
C HIS A 145 -18.71 6.04 7.69
N ALA A 146 -18.72 6.67 6.51
CA ALA A 146 -18.05 6.13 5.33
C ALA A 146 -16.53 6.24 5.47
N ASP A 147 -16.05 7.32 6.07
CA ASP A 147 -14.64 7.54 6.36
C ASP A 147 -14.14 6.57 7.44
N LEU A 148 -14.92 6.32 8.49
CA LEU A 148 -14.56 5.33 9.51
C LEU A 148 -14.49 3.91 8.94
N ASN A 149 -15.43 3.54 8.06
CA ASN A 149 -15.36 2.28 7.34
C ASN A 149 -14.10 2.22 6.45
N LEU A 150 -13.76 3.31 5.73
CA LEU A 150 -12.52 3.36 4.95
C LEU A 150 -11.27 3.15 5.82
N MET A 151 -11.18 3.80 6.99
CA MET A 151 -10.09 3.59 7.94
C MET A 151 -9.98 2.13 8.37
N CYS A 152 -11.12 1.49 8.64
CA CYS A 152 -11.19 0.08 9.01
C CYS A 152 -10.77 -0.86 7.87
N GLU A 153 -11.19 -0.59 6.63
CA GLU A 153 -10.71 -1.33 5.45
C GLU A 153 -9.19 -1.15 5.26
N LEU A 154 -8.67 0.08 5.40
CA LEU A 154 -7.23 0.37 5.34
C LEU A 154 -6.46 -0.40 6.43
N LYS A 155 -6.95 -0.40 7.67
CA LYS A 155 -6.35 -1.12 8.80
C LYS A 155 -6.36 -2.63 8.56
N SER A 156 -7.48 -3.17 8.07
CA SER A 156 -7.60 -4.59 7.71
C SER A 156 -6.62 -4.98 6.62
N VAL A 157 -6.51 -4.17 5.56
CA VAL A 157 -5.53 -4.37 4.49
C VAL A 157 -4.10 -4.26 5.01
N ALA A 158 -3.82 -3.29 5.87
CA ALA A 158 -2.51 -3.15 6.50
C ALA A 158 -2.10 -4.42 7.27
N ILE A 159 -2.99 -4.94 8.12
CA ILE A 159 -2.74 -6.15 8.91
C ILE A 159 -2.62 -7.40 8.02
N ASN A 160 -3.55 -7.59 7.08
CA ASN A 160 -3.62 -8.80 6.26
C ASN A 160 -2.51 -8.88 5.22
N ILE A 161 -2.07 -7.76 4.66
CA ILE A 161 -1.02 -7.72 3.62
C ILE A 161 0.37 -7.57 4.24
N PHE A 162 0.53 -6.72 5.26
CA PHE A 162 1.84 -6.38 5.81
C PHE A 162 2.19 -7.10 7.09
N THR A 163 1.28 -7.92 7.64
CA THR A 163 1.35 -8.62 8.93
C THR A 163 1.06 -7.75 10.14
N GLN A 164 0.57 -8.39 11.21
CA GLN A 164 0.32 -7.76 12.51
C GLN A 164 1.57 -7.07 13.08
N SER A 165 2.75 -7.68 12.96
CA SER A 165 3.99 -7.11 13.50
C SER A 165 4.38 -5.78 12.85
N LYS A 166 4.19 -5.62 11.53
CA LYS A 166 4.43 -4.34 10.86
C LYS A 166 3.40 -3.29 11.26
N TRP A 167 2.14 -3.69 11.43
CA TRP A 167 1.10 -2.82 11.95
C TRP A 167 1.43 -2.30 13.35
N ASP A 168 1.81 -3.19 14.28
CA ASP A 168 2.17 -2.80 15.65
C ASP A 168 3.38 -1.85 15.66
N SER A 169 4.39 -2.15 14.83
CA SER A 169 5.57 -1.28 14.66
C SER A 169 5.22 0.09 14.10
N PHE A 170 4.30 0.15 13.14
CA PHE A 170 3.79 1.40 12.57
C PHE A 170 3.06 2.22 13.64
N VAL A 171 2.15 1.60 14.39
CA VAL A 171 1.39 2.25 15.47
C VAL A 171 2.33 2.80 16.54
N ASP A 172 3.30 1.99 17.00
CA ASP A 172 4.28 2.41 18.01
C ASP A 172 5.19 3.55 17.54
N GLY A 173 5.60 3.53 16.26
CA GLY A 173 6.35 4.62 15.65
C GLY A 173 5.51 5.90 15.55
N PHE A 174 4.27 5.76 15.09
CA PHE A 174 3.33 6.86 14.91
C PHE A 174 2.99 7.53 16.23
N PHE A 175 2.80 6.76 17.32
CA PHE A 175 2.57 7.29 18.66
C PHE A 175 3.56 8.37 19.05
N LYS A 176 4.85 8.15 18.78
CA LYS A 176 5.93 9.06 19.16
C LYS A 176 5.93 10.35 18.34
N SER A 177 5.25 10.36 17.20
CA SER A 177 5.15 11.52 16.30
C SER A 177 4.00 12.48 16.65
N LEU A 178 3.07 12.06 17.51
CA LEU A 178 1.87 12.84 17.82
C LEU A 178 2.18 14.00 18.79
N PRO A 179 1.64 15.21 18.53
CA PRO A 179 1.84 16.36 19.41
C PRO A 179 1.14 16.15 20.76
N GLY A 180 1.83 16.53 21.84
CA GLY A 180 1.29 16.44 23.21
C GLY A 180 1.20 15.01 23.78
N VAL A 181 1.66 13.99 23.05
CA VAL A 181 1.56 12.59 23.50
C VAL A 181 2.35 12.31 24.79
N THR A 182 3.45 13.03 25.01
CA THR A 182 4.31 12.89 26.19
C THR A 182 3.65 13.33 27.49
N GLU A 183 2.55 14.08 27.41
CA GLU A 183 1.76 14.53 28.56
C GLU A 183 0.73 13.47 29.00
N LEU A 184 0.54 12.42 28.20
CA LEU A 184 -0.43 11.36 28.43
C LEU A 184 0.26 10.04 28.79
N SER A 185 -0.45 9.21 29.57
CA SER A 185 -0.06 7.80 29.68
C SER A 185 -0.25 7.11 28.33
N ARG A 186 0.50 6.02 28.09
CA ARG A 186 0.36 5.22 26.86
C ARG A 186 -1.08 4.73 26.65
N GLU A 187 -1.75 4.34 27.73
CA GLU A 187 -3.14 3.88 27.68
C GLU A 187 -4.09 5.02 27.32
N ASP A 188 -3.96 6.19 27.95
CA ASP A 188 -4.80 7.35 27.64
C ASP A 188 -4.61 7.82 26.19
N ALA A 189 -3.37 7.82 25.71
CA ALA A 189 -3.05 8.16 24.34
C ALA A 189 -3.66 7.14 23.36
N TRP A 190 -3.58 5.85 23.67
CA TRP A 190 -4.21 4.79 22.87
C TRP A 190 -5.73 4.98 22.77
N GLN A 191 -6.39 5.20 23.91
CA GLN A 191 -7.84 5.41 23.94
C GLN A 191 -8.27 6.64 23.13
N ARG A 192 -7.42 7.68 23.02
CA ARG A 192 -7.71 8.88 22.23
C ARG A 192 -7.37 8.75 20.74
N MET A 193 -6.55 7.78 20.35
CA MET A 193 -6.14 7.60 18.96
C MET A 193 -7.23 6.95 18.11
N LEU A 194 -7.30 7.32 16.82
CA LEU A 194 -8.27 6.75 15.88
C LEU A 194 -8.17 5.22 15.77
N PHE A 195 -6.95 4.68 15.83
CA PHE A 195 -6.71 3.24 15.64
C PHE A 195 -7.28 2.33 16.74
N SER A 196 -7.65 2.89 17.91
CA SER A 196 -8.34 2.14 18.98
C SER A 196 -9.84 2.00 18.76
N VAL A 197 -10.41 2.64 17.72
CA VAL A 197 -11.81 2.42 17.34
C VAL A 197 -12.00 0.97 16.89
N SER A 198 -13.07 0.33 17.40
CA SER A 198 -13.48 -1.00 16.95
C SER A 198 -14.06 -0.94 15.54
N CYS A 199 -13.62 -1.84 14.66
CA CYS A 199 -14.12 -1.96 13.30
C CYS A 199 -15.30 -2.92 13.16
N THR A 200 -15.84 -3.47 14.26
CA THR A 200 -16.94 -4.44 14.21
C THR A 200 -18.29 -3.85 13.81
N GLY A 201 -18.42 -2.52 13.85
CA GLY A 201 -19.68 -1.81 13.59
C GLY A 201 -19.66 -0.91 12.36
N TYR A 202 -18.60 -0.96 11.55
CA TYR A 202 -18.43 -0.13 10.37
C TYR A 202 -18.34 -0.97 9.09
#